data_AF-A0AA38K881-F1
#
_entry.id   AF-A0AA38K881-F1
#
_cell.length_a   1.000
_cell.length_b   1.000
_cell.length_c   1.000
_cell.angle_alpha   90.00
_cell.angle_beta   90.00
_cell.angle_gamma   90.00
#
_symmetry.space_group_name_H-M   'P 1'
#
loop_
_entity.id
_entity.type
_entity.pdbx_description
1 polymer ?
#
loop_
_entity_poly.entity_id
_entity_poly.type
_entity_poly.pdbx_seq_one_letter_code
_entity_poly.pdbx_strand_id
1 'polypeptide(L)' 'CCMACLLSQQDDFLHQESMLESKIQMAGHKIIFLLKFYCELNPIEMYWGWGKVL' A
#
# COMPACT_ATOMS: atom_id res chain seq x y z
N CYS A 1 14.86 -6.70 -11.53
CA CYS A 1 15.54 -8.01 -11.64
C CYS A 1 14.49 -9.10 -11.79
N CYS A 2 14.63 -9.99 -12.78
CA CYS A 2 13.63 -10.99 -13.15
C CYS A 2 13.33 -12.00 -12.03
N MET A 3 14.34 -12.31 -11.20
CA MET A 3 14.20 -13.26 -10.08
C MET A 3 13.27 -12.74 -8.99
N ALA A 4 13.35 -11.45 -8.63
CA ALA A 4 12.50 -10.87 -7.61
C ALA A 4 11.01 -10.92 -8.01
N CYS A 5 10.71 -10.67 -9.30
CA CYS A 5 9.36 -10.73 -9.84
C CYS A 5 8.81 -12.17 -9.86
N LEU A 6 9.66 -13.15 -10.14
CA LEU A 6 9.31 -14.58 -10.11
C LEU A 6 9.07 -15.08 -8.68
N LEU A 7 9.94 -14.68 -7.73
CA LEU A 7 9.79 -15.05 -6.32
C LEU A 7 8.54 -14.41 -5.71
N SER A 8 8.24 -13.15 -6.02
CA SER A 8 7.03 -12.49 -5.51
C SER A 8 5.71 -13.12 -5.98
N GLN A 9 5.75 -14.00 -6.98
CA GLN A 9 4.58 -14.71 -7.50
C GLN A 9 4.44 -16.13 -6.94
N GLN A 10 5.35 -16.60 -6.09
CA GLN A 10 5.20 -17.89 -5.42
C GLN A 10 4.16 -17.78 -4.29
N ASP A 11 3.48 -18.89 -4.00
CA ASP A 11 2.37 -18.91 -3.05
C ASP A 11 2.77 -18.50 -1.63
N ASP A 12 3.97 -18.86 -1.19
CA ASP A 12 4.50 -18.47 0.11
C ASP A 12 4.63 -16.95 0.26
N PHE A 13 5.13 -16.26 -0.76
CA PHE A 13 5.24 -14.81 -0.75
C PHE A 13 3.90 -14.10 -0.96
N LEU A 14 3.00 -14.66 -1.76
CA LEU A 14 1.67 -14.06 -2.00
C LEU A 14 0.78 -14.09 -0.76
N HIS A 15 0.87 -15.15 0.05
CA HIS A 15 0.05 -15.31 1.24
C HIS A 15 0.74 -14.82 2.53
N GLN A 16 2.01 -14.41 2.47
CA GLN A 16 2.70 -13.86 3.62
C GLN A 16 2.22 -12.43 3.90
N GLU A 17 1.61 -12.23 5.07
CA GLU A 17 1.26 -10.90 5.56
C GLU A 17 2.51 -10.03 5.73
N SER A 18 2.45 -8.76 5.34
CA SER A 18 3.60 -7.88 5.47
C SER A 18 3.84 -7.52 6.94
N MET A 19 5.11 -7.40 7.35
CA MET A 19 5.45 -6.98 8.73
C MET A 19 4.80 -5.62 9.09
N LEU A 20 4.61 -4.74 8.11
CA LEU A 20 3.95 -3.46 8.32
C LEU A 20 2.45 -3.64 8.60
N GLU A 21 1.77 -4.50 7.83
CA GLU A 21 0.38 -4.85 8.06
C GLU A 21 0.18 -5.40 9.47
N SER A 22 0.98 -6.40 9.87
CA SER A 22 0.87 -6.98 11.21
C SER A 22 1.10 -5.94 12.30
N LYS A 23 2.09 -5.04 12.16
CA LYS A 23 2.35 -3.97 13.14
C LYS A 23 1.19 -2.98 13.27
N ILE A 24 0.60 -2.55 12.16
CA ILE A 24 -0.52 -1.60 12.16
C ILE A 24 -1.77 -2.25 12.75
N GLN A 25 -2.05 -3.51 12.40
CA GLN A 25 -3.17 -4.26 12.96
C GLN A 25 -3.00 -4.51 14.46
N MET A 26 -1.79 -4.85 14.93
CA MET A 26 -1.49 -5.01 16.37
C MET A 26 -1.71 -3.72 17.16
N ALA A 27 -1.53 -2.56 16.52
CA ALA A 27 -1.83 -1.26 17.11
C ALA A 27 -3.33 -0.90 17.07
N GLY A 28 -4.19 -1.76 16.49
CA GLY A 28 -5.64 -1.54 16.39
C GLY A 28 -6.05 -0.56 15.28
N HIS A 29 -5.15 -0.24 14.35
CA HIS A 29 -5.44 0.66 13.24
C HIS A 29 -5.99 -0.09 12.02
N LYS A 30 -6.81 0.60 11.22
CA LYS A 30 -7.35 0.08 9.96
C LYS A 30 -6.38 0.36 8.82
N ILE A 31 -6.24 -0.60 7.92
CA ILE A 31 -5.43 -0.50 6.71
C ILE A 31 -6.36 -0.38 5.52
N ILE A 32 -6.05 0.54 4.60
CA ILE A 32 -6.74 0.71 3.33
C ILE A 32 -5.72 0.47 2.22
N PHE A 33 -5.93 -0.55 1.41
CA PHE A 33 -5.11 -0.81 0.24
C PHE A 33 -5.66 -0.03 -0.96
N LEU A 34 -4.83 0.82 -1.55
CA LEU A 34 -5.18 1.63 -2.71
C LEU A 34 -4.59 1.01 -3.98
N LEU A 35 -5.28 1.20 -5.10
CA LEU A 35 -4.78 0.75 -6.40
C LEU A 35 -3.51 1.51 -6.76
N LYS A 36 -2.49 0.77 -7.21
CA LYS A 36 -1.24 1.36 -7.68
C LYS A 36 -1.50 2.17 -8.94
N PHE A 37 -0.93 3.38 -9.00
CA PHE A 37 -1.01 4.32 -10.13
C PHE A 37 -2.34 5.07 -10.32
N TYR A 38 -3.26 5.01 -9.35
CA TYR A 38 -4.49 5.80 -9.34
C TYR A 38 -4.44 6.82 -8.19
N CYS A 39 -3.68 7.91 -8.38
CA CYS A 39 -3.44 8.91 -7.34
C CYS A 39 -4.70 9.71 -6.98
N GLU A 40 -5.65 9.81 -7.89
CA GLU A 40 -6.97 10.43 -7.71
C GLU A 40 -7.83 9.73 -6.66
N LEU A 41 -7.55 8.45 -6.38
CA LEU A 41 -8.23 7.67 -5.34
C LEU A 41 -7.58 7.84 -3.96
N ASN A 42 -6.43 8.51 -3.87
CA ASN A 42 -5.72 8.72 -2.62
C ASN A 42 -6.15 10.04 -1.96
N PRO A 43 -6.88 10.02 -0.83
CA PRO A 43 -7.41 11.25 -0.22
C PRO A 43 -6.32 12.25 0.17
N ILE A 44 -5.11 11.78 0.50
CA ILE A 44 -4.01 12.66 0.89
C ILE A 44 -3.52 13.54 -0.28
N GLU A 45 -3.52 12.99 -1.51
CA GLU A 45 -3.12 13.73 -2.71
C GLU A 45 -4.14 14.83 -3.03
N MET A 46 -5.43 14.57 -2.83
CA MET A 46 -6.48 15.58 -2.96
C MET A 46 -6.24 16.75 -1.99
N TYR A 47 -5.96 16.44 -0.72
CA TYR A 47 -5.71 17.45 0.31
C TYR A 47 -4.47 18.30 -0.01
N TRP A 48 -3.36 17.67 -0.41
CA TRP A 48 -2.16 18.40 -0.83
C TRP A 48 -2.40 19.24 -2.08
N GLY A 49 -3.18 18.75 -3.04
CA GLY A 49 -3.57 19.50 -4.22
C GLY A 49 -4.34 20.77 -3.85
N TRP A 50 -5.30 20.67 -2.93
CA TRP A 50 -6.06 21.82 -2.44
C TRP A 50 -5.18 22.83 -1.71
N GLY A 51 -4.23 22.35 -0.89
CA GLY A 51 -3.31 23.22 -0.16
C GLY A 51 -2.35 24.03 -1.04
N LYS A 52 -2.15 23.65 -2.31
CA LYS A 52 -1.35 24.41 -3.28
C LYS A 52 -2.13 25.50 -4.02
N VAL A 53 -3.46 25.42 -3.99
CA VAL A 53 -4.35 26.40 -4.64
C VAL A 53 -4.64 27.59 -3.70
N LEU A 54 -4.33 27.44 -2.40
CA LEU A 54 -4.22 28.53 -1.42
C LEU A 54 -2.84 29.20 -1.53
#